data_AF-A0A151B8K7-F1
#
_entry.id   AF-A0A151B8K7-F1
#
_cell.length_a   1.000
_cell.length_b   1.000
_cell.length_c   1.000
_cell.angle_alpha   90.00
_cell.angle_beta   90.00
_cell.angle_gamma   90.00
#
_symmetry.space_group_name_H-M   'P 1'
#
loop_
_entity.id
_entity.type
_entity.pdbx_description
1 polymer ?
#
loop_
_entity_poly.entity_id
_entity_poly.type
_entity_poly.pdbx_seq_one_letter_code
_entity_poly.pdbx_strand_id
1 'polypeptide(L)'
;MNRLIVVDEAKCTGCGICVRNCPSKAIRLKNGKARIGEACVACTLCARICPVEAVAVREGAKPSTAKCFNCPVECEIPEGYLGACRRYVNVKGEIQLAAPLVVPRRKPVKPGEAVKEQVLSRPLATGIGAGTTYPDLKPAPYILEDKVEDVDVVTVVSETPLSYCGMLVKVDTDKHIGSEGEPVKREGVKVGSIIMEQYGSKLIQIGGVNTFIQKLGAVAARTIVDLANGGKVELETGKHKLEFQVGEPPIVDGEAEERMRVGCGSATVGMFGDILREVADEVIVVDH
;
A
#
# COMPACT_ATOMS: atom_id res chain seq x y z
N MET A 1 6.38 -8.23 28.78
CA MET A 1 7.80 -8.54 28.54
C MET A 1 8.28 -7.69 27.38
N ASN A 2 9.43 -7.04 27.54
CA ASN A 2 10.04 -6.20 26.50
C ASN A 2 10.90 -7.07 25.58
N ARG A 3 11.00 -6.71 24.30
CA ARG A 3 11.59 -7.53 23.24
C ARG A 3 12.82 -6.87 22.64
N LEU A 4 13.90 -7.64 22.57
CA LEU A 4 15.11 -7.28 21.84
C LEU A 4 15.32 -8.22 20.64
N ILE A 5 15.65 -7.65 19.49
CA ILE A 5 15.96 -8.41 18.27
C ILE A 5 17.47 -8.61 18.19
N VAL A 6 17.90 -9.88 18.13
CA VAL A 6 19.31 -10.27 18.08
C VAL A 6 19.58 -11.09 16.82
N VAL A 7 20.74 -10.87 16.19
CA VAL A 7 21.19 -11.62 15.00
C VAL A 7 22.30 -12.58 15.41
N ASP A 8 22.11 -13.86 15.10
CA ASP A 8 23.16 -14.89 15.14
C ASP A 8 24.03 -14.75 13.88
N GLU A 9 25.25 -14.25 14.07
CA GLU A 9 26.18 -14.01 12.97
C GLU A 9 26.70 -15.29 12.32
N ALA A 10 26.77 -16.39 13.06
CA ALA A 10 27.23 -17.67 12.52
C ALA A 10 26.21 -18.23 11.52
N LYS A 11 24.91 -18.10 11.82
CA LYS A 11 23.83 -18.52 10.92
C LYS A 11 23.52 -17.54 9.80
N CYS A 12 23.76 -16.24 10.01
CA CYS A 12 23.36 -15.21 9.06
C CYS A 12 24.13 -15.35 7.74
N THR A 13 23.42 -15.54 6.63
CA THR A 13 24.01 -15.66 5.28
C THR A 13 24.20 -14.32 4.56
N GLY A 14 23.72 -13.21 5.13
CA GLY A 14 23.79 -11.90 4.47
C GLY A 14 22.78 -11.65 3.35
N CYS A 15 21.78 -12.53 3.16
CA CYS A 15 20.81 -12.47 2.04
C CYS A 15 19.99 -11.16 1.91
N GLY A 16 19.96 -10.32 2.95
CA GLY A 16 19.29 -9.01 2.91
C GLY A 16 17.75 -9.02 2.96
N ILE A 17 17.09 -10.19 3.03
CA ILE A 17 15.61 -10.28 3.09
C ILE A 17 15.05 -9.43 4.25
N CYS A 18 15.65 -9.52 5.43
CA CYS A 18 15.23 -8.73 6.60
C CYS A 18 15.43 -7.22 6.42
N VAL A 19 16.47 -6.81 5.68
CA VAL A 19 16.74 -5.40 5.38
C VAL A 19 15.65 -4.83 4.48
N ARG A 20 15.32 -5.52 3.38
CA ARG A 20 14.34 -5.04 2.40
C ARG A 20 12.89 -5.04 2.91
N ASN A 21 12.61 -5.78 3.98
CA ASN A 21 11.27 -5.89 4.57
C ASN A 21 11.16 -5.24 5.94
N CYS A 22 12.19 -4.52 6.43
CA CYS A 22 12.11 -3.84 7.72
C CYS A 22 11.27 -2.55 7.59
N PRO A 23 10.08 -2.46 8.21
CA PRO A 23 9.20 -1.31 8.02
C PRO A 23 9.76 -0.02 8.64
N SER A 24 10.52 -0.14 9.74
CA SER A 24 11.21 1.00 10.35
C SER A 24 12.59 1.27 9.74
N LYS A 25 12.95 0.56 8.67
CA LYS A 25 14.26 0.66 7.98
C LYS A 25 15.46 0.56 8.93
N ALA A 26 15.31 -0.17 10.02
CA ALA A 26 16.29 -0.26 11.10
C ALA A 26 17.42 -1.26 10.88
N ILE A 27 17.36 -2.07 9.82
CA ILE A 27 18.34 -3.15 9.57
C ILE A 27 19.27 -2.71 8.44
N ARG A 28 20.57 -2.98 8.60
CA ARG A 28 21.61 -2.77 7.58
C ARG A 28 22.48 -4.02 7.45
N LEU A 29 23.12 -4.18 6.30
CA LEU A 29 24.20 -5.15 6.13
C LEU A 29 25.53 -4.48 6.48
N LYS A 30 26.32 -5.10 7.35
CA LYS A 30 27.70 -4.72 7.68
C LYS A 30 28.55 -5.98 7.68
N ASN A 31 29.67 -5.97 6.95
CA ASN A 31 30.56 -7.12 6.79
C ASN A 31 29.82 -8.41 6.36
N GLY A 32 28.87 -8.29 5.43
CA GLY A 32 28.07 -9.42 4.95
C GLY A 32 27.04 -9.97 5.95
N LYS A 33 26.80 -9.29 7.08
CA LYS A 33 25.88 -9.76 8.13
C LYS A 33 24.84 -8.69 8.45
N ALA A 34 23.64 -9.12 8.86
CA ALA A 34 22.59 -8.20 9.30
C ALA A 34 22.95 -7.57 10.65
N ARG A 35 22.65 -6.28 10.80
CA ARG A 35 22.80 -5.51 12.04
C ARG A 35 21.53 -4.72 12.33
N ILE A 36 21.07 -4.78 13.57
CA ILE A 36 19.87 -4.09 14.06
C ILE A 36 20.29 -2.72 14.61
N GLY A 37 19.72 -1.66 14.06
CA GLY A 37 19.94 -0.29 14.48
C GLY A 37 18.93 0.21 15.53
N GLU A 38 19.11 1.47 15.93
CA GLU A 38 18.33 2.13 16.98
C GLU A 38 16.84 2.24 16.64
N ALA A 39 16.50 2.52 15.38
CA ALA A 39 15.12 2.59 14.88
C ALA A 39 14.32 1.28 14.95
N CYS A 40 14.91 0.17 15.41
CA CYS A 40 14.19 -1.10 15.49
C CYS A 40 13.13 -1.03 16.59
N VAL A 41 11.89 -1.29 16.18
CA VAL A 41 10.68 -1.22 17.03
C VAL A 41 10.24 -2.58 17.59
N ALA A 42 11.12 -3.58 17.53
CA ALA A 42 10.87 -4.95 17.98
C ALA A 42 9.59 -5.62 17.43
N CYS A 43 9.15 -5.28 16.21
CA CYS A 43 7.95 -5.84 15.57
C CYS A 43 8.05 -7.32 15.13
N THR A 44 9.17 -7.98 15.41
CA THR A 44 9.48 -9.41 15.14
C THR A 44 9.40 -9.89 13.69
N LEU A 45 9.03 -9.05 12.73
CA LEU A 45 8.90 -9.43 11.32
C LEU A 45 10.18 -10.07 10.76
N CYS A 46 11.35 -9.49 11.07
CA CYS A 46 12.65 -10.00 10.61
C CYS A 46 12.97 -11.42 11.11
N ALA A 47 12.49 -11.80 12.30
CA ALA A 47 12.62 -13.16 12.82
C ALA A 47 11.75 -14.14 12.00
N ARG A 48 10.50 -13.75 11.71
CA ARG A 48 9.56 -14.58 10.93
C ARG A 48 10.04 -14.87 9.51
N ILE A 49 10.62 -13.87 8.84
CA ILE A 49 11.00 -13.97 7.42
C ILE A 49 12.43 -14.49 7.19
N CYS A 50 13.22 -14.72 8.25
CA CYS A 50 14.59 -15.19 8.08
C CYS A 50 14.58 -16.65 7.58
N PRO A 51 15.16 -16.95 6.40
CA PRO A 51 15.12 -18.31 5.85
C PRO A 51 15.97 -19.30 6.66
N VAL A 52 17.02 -18.81 7.32
CA VAL A 52 18.02 -19.59 8.08
C VAL A 52 17.90 -19.38 9.60
N GLU A 53 16.80 -18.77 10.05
CA GLU A 53 16.50 -18.57 11.48
C GLU A 53 17.63 -17.90 12.28
N ALA A 54 18.39 -17.03 11.62
CA ALA A 54 19.50 -16.28 12.21
C ALA A 54 19.05 -15.08 13.04
N VAL A 55 17.75 -14.81 13.16
CA VAL A 55 17.22 -13.65 13.90
C VAL A 55 16.30 -14.15 15.02
N ALA A 56 16.64 -13.81 16.25
CA ALA A 56 15.94 -14.25 17.45
C ALA A 56 15.32 -13.08 18.22
N VAL A 57 14.21 -13.35 18.91
CA VAL A 57 13.60 -12.45 19.88
C VAL A 57 14.08 -12.87 21.27
N ARG A 58 14.68 -11.95 22.01
CA ARG A 58 15.14 -12.15 23.39
C ARG A 58 14.39 -11.21 24.31
N GLU A 59 14.35 -11.55 25.59
CA GLU A 59 13.90 -10.61 26.61
C GLU A 59 14.92 -9.47 26.74
N GLY A 60 14.42 -8.24 26.73
CA GLY A 60 15.23 -7.04 26.86
C GLY A 60 14.54 -5.84 26.22
N ALA A 61 14.87 -4.64 26.69
CA ALA A 61 14.34 -3.40 26.14
C ALA A 61 15.50 -2.49 25.73
N LYS A 62 15.28 -1.68 24.70
CA LYS A 62 16.12 -0.50 24.52
C LYS A 62 15.71 0.58 25.53
N PRO A 63 16.62 1.47 25.94
CA PRO A 63 16.24 2.63 26.73
C PRO A 63 15.25 3.52 25.96
N SER A 64 14.41 4.25 26.70
CA SER A 64 13.47 5.23 26.15
C SER A 64 12.48 4.68 25.10
N THR A 65 12.06 3.42 25.24
CA THR A 65 11.00 2.83 24.39
C THR A 65 9.63 2.89 25.05
N ALA A 66 8.59 3.16 24.26
CA ALA A 66 7.19 3.08 24.67
C ALA A 66 6.49 1.96 23.90
N LYS A 67 5.68 1.17 24.61
CA LYS A 67 4.90 0.09 24.01
C LYS A 67 3.61 0.63 23.39
N CYS A 68 3.37 0.32 22.13
CA CYS A 68 2.18 0.77 21.41
C CYS A 68 1.06 -0.26 21.50
N PHE A 69 -0.08 0.09 22.09
CA PHE A 69 -1.27 -0.78 22.21
C PHE A 69 -2.33 -0.51 21.15
N ASN A 70 -1.90 0.07 20.02
CA ASN A 70 -2.79 0.34 18.91
C ASN A 70 -2.85 -0.84 17.93
N CYS A 71 -2.15 -1.96 18.11
CA CYS A 71 -2.41 -3.14 17.26
C CYS A 71 -1.86 -4.41 17.93
N PRO A 72 -2.26 -5.61 17.46
CA PRO A 72 -1.78 -6.87 18.03
C PRO A 72 -0.26 -7.11 17.95
N VAL A 73 0.47 -6.33 17.13
CA VAL A 73 1.95 -6.41 17.07
C VAL A 73 2.60 -5.88 18.35
N GLU A 74 1.92 -4.92 18.97
CA GLU A 74 2.34 -4.23 20.19
C GLU A 74 3.80 -3.74 20.18
N CYS A 75 4.23 -3.09 19.09
CA CYS A 75 5.63 -2.72 18.89
C CYS A 75 6.17 -1.78 19.99
N GLU A 76 7.46 -1.90 20.26
CA GLU A 76 8.18 -1.08 21.25
C GLU A 76 8.94 0.01 20.51
N ILE A 77 8.41 1.23 20.53
CA ILE A 77 8.86 2.33 19.69
C ILE A 77 9.89 3.18 20.48
N PRO A 78 11.15 3.28 20.03
CA PRO A 78 12.12 4.17 20.67
C PRO A 78 11.72 5.65 20.50
N GLU A 79 12.09 6.49 21.46
CA GLU A 79 11.78 7.92 21.45
C GLU A 79 12.24 8.61 20.16
N GLY A 80 11.36 9.42 19.57
CA GLY A 80 11.60 10.12 18.30
C GLY A 80 11.42 9.26 17.04
N TYR A 81 11.18 7.95 17.17
CA TYR A 81 10.99 7.06 16.03
C TYR A 81 9.52 6.76 15.75
N LEU A 82 9.26 6.39 14.50
CA LEU A 82 7.97 5.87 14.05
C LEU A 82 7.85 4.37 14.34
N GLY A 83 6.64 3.94 14.70
CA GLY A 83 6.26 2.54 14.82
C GLY A 83 6.34 1.78 13.50
N ALA A 84 6.18 0.46 13.55
CA ALA A 84 6.24 -0.39 12.35
C ALA A 84 5.19 0.00 11.28
N CYS A 85 4.01 0.42 11.71
CA CYS A 85 2.97 0.91 10.79
C CYS A 85 3.21 2.34 10.28
N ARG A 86 4.24 3.04 10.80
CA ARG A 86 4.56 4.46 10.52
C ARG A 86 3.47 5.48 10.89
N ARG A 87 2.37 5.04 11.51
CA ARG A 87 1.24 5.89 11.93
C ARG A 87 1.40 6.49 13.31
N TYR A 88 2.22 5.87 14.16
CA TYR A 88 2.46 6.32 15.52
C TYR A 88 3.92 6.67 15.74
N VAL A 89 4.16 7.67 16.58
CA VAL A 89 5.48 8.13 17.01
C VAL A 89 5.55 8.09 18.52
N ASN A 90 6.72 7.77 19.08
CA ASN A 90 6.97 7.95 20.51
C ASN A 90 7.52 9.36 20.76
N VAL A 91 6.75 10.18 21.47
CA VAL A 91 7.16 11.51 21.93
C VAL A 91 7.28 11.46 23.44
N LYS A 92 8.52 11.46 23.96
CA LYS A 92 8.81 11.48 25.41
C LYS A 92 8.10 10.37 26.22
N GLY A 93 7.98 9.18 25.66
CA GLY A 93 7.32 8.03 26.29
C GLY A 93 5.84 7.89 25.94
N GLU A 94 5.24 8.86 25.27
CA GLU A 94 3.84 8.84 24.86
C GLU A 94 3.70 8.46 23.39
N ILE A 95 2.79 7.51 23.11
CA ILE A 95 2.48 7.11 21.74
C ILE A 95 1.43 8.05 21.17
N GLN A 96 1.82 8.82 20.17
CA GLN A 96 0.98 9.82 19.49
C GLN A 96 0.83 9.49 18.01
N LEU A 97 -0.21 10.02 17.36
CA LEU A 97 -0.36 9.92 15.91
C LEU A 97 0.70 10.76 15.20
N ALA A 98 1.32 10.17 14.18
CA ALA A 98 2.36 10.82 13.39
C ALA A 98 1.79 11.77 12.32
N ALA A 99 0.55 11.54 11.90
CA ALA A 99 -0.14 12.37 10.92
C ALA A 99 -1.44 12.93 11.51
N PRO A 100 -1.80 14.18 11.20
CA PRO A 100 -3.06 14.76 11.64
C PRO A 100 -4.25 14.16 10.87
N LEU A 101 -5.44 14.26 11.46
CA LEU A 101 -6.70 13.96 10.79
C LEU A 101 -6.85 14.82 9.52
N VAL A 102 -7.14 14.18 8.39
CA VAL A 102 -7.33 14.88 7.12
C VAL A 102 -8.78 15.36 7.01
N VAL A 103 -8.94 16.68 7.10
CA VAL A 103 -10.20 17.41 6.88
C VAL A 103 -10.21 17.95 5.46
N PRO A 104 -11.13 17.48 4.58
CA PRO A 104 -11.24 18.01 3.22
C PRO A 104 -11.55 19.51 3.23
N ARG A 105 -10.79 20.31 2.47
CA ARG A 105 -11.15 21.71 2.26
C ARG A 105 -12.40 21.80 1.39
N ARG A 106 -13.44 22.49 1.86
CA ARG A 106 -14.58 22.89 1.03
C ARG A 106 -14.10 23.92 0.01
N LYS A 107 -14.33 23.68 -1.29
CA LYS A 107 -14.03 24.69 -2.32
C LYS A 107 -15.04 25.84 -2.16
N PRO A 108 -14.60 27.11 -2.26
CA PRO A 108 -15.54 28.22 -2.35
C PRO A 108 -16.36 28.07 -3.65
N VAL A 109 -17.69 28.10 -3.51
CA VAL A 109 -18.62 27.92 -4.62
C VAL A 109 -18.75 29.23 -5.38
N LYS A 110 -18.69 29.19 -6.71
CA LYS A 110 -18.90 30.38 -7.55
C LYS A 110 -20.41 30.62 -7.74
N PRO A 111 -20.86 31.88 -7.86
CA PRO A 111 -22.25 32.17 -8.21
C PRO A 111 -22.65 31.46 -9.52
N GLY A 112 -23.71 30.65 -9.50
CA GLY A 112 -24.23 29.94 -10.68
C GLY A 112 -23.85 28.46 -10.80
N GLU A 113 -22.96 27.92 -9.96
CA GLU A 113 -22.72 26.46 -9.88
C GLU A 113 -23.81 25.78 -9.02
N ALA A 114 -24.26 24.59 -9.43
CA ALA A 114 -25.26 23.82 -8.69
C ALA A 114 -24.70 23.39 -7.31
N VAL A 115 -25.08 24.14 -6.27
CA VAL A 115 -24.55 24.00 -4.90
C VAL A 115 -25.01 22.70 -4.22
N LYS A 116 -26.22 22.21 -4.54
CA LYS A 116 -26.93 21.18 -3.75
C LYS A 116 -26.21 19.83 -3.67
N GLU A 117 -25.58 19.36 -4.75
CA GLU A 117 -24.85 18.08 -4.71
C GLU A 117 -23.51 18.16 -3.97
N GLN A 118 -22.93 19.36 -3.79
CA GLN A 118 -21.56 19.48 -3.27
C GLN A 118 -21.47 19.58 -1.74
N VAL A 119 -22.53 20.00 -1.04
CA VAL A 119 -22.42 20.28 0.39
C VAL A 119 -22.54 19.02 1.26
N LEU A 120 -23.34 18.04 0.84
CA LEU A 120 -23.51 16.74 1.53
C LEU A 120 -22.72 15.58 0.89
N SER A 121 -22.08 15.78 -0.27
CA SER A 121 -21.34 14.71 -0.95
C SER A 121 -19.96 14.41 -0.37
N ARG A 122 -19.53 15.15 0.67
CA ARG A 122 -18.21 14.97 1.28
C ARG A 122 -18.33 14.87 2.80
N PRO A 123 -17.59 13.94 3.43
CA PRO A 123 -17.57 13.84 4.88
C PRO A 123 -16.85 15.05 5.50
N LEU A 124 -17.17 15.37 6.76
CA LEU A 124 -16.51 16.46 7.50
C LEU A 124 -15.02 16.19 7.74
N ALA A 125 -14.64 14.92 7.85
CA ALA A 125 -13.25 14.48 7.84
C ALA A 125 -13.15 13.11 7.16
N THR A 126 -11.97 12.78 6.66
CA THR A 126 -11.69 11.44 6.12
C THR A 126 -11.15 10.52 7.22
N GLY A 127 -11.15 9.21 6.98
CA GLY A 127 -10.48 8.21 7.82
C GLY A 127 -8.97 8.44 8.00
N ILE A 128 -8.33 9.19 7.12
CA ILE A 128 -6.87 9.31 7.10
C ILE A 128 -6.40 10.13 8.29
N GLY A 129 -5.52 9.56 9.11
CA GLY A 129 -4.99 10.19 10.33
C GLY A 129 -5.93 10.11 11.53
N ALA A 130 -7.04 9.34 11.46
CA ALA A 130 -7.95 9.19 12.59
C ALA A 130 -7.37 8.27 13.69
N GLY A 131 -6.43 7.38 13.38
CA GLY A 131 -5.71 6.66 14.43
C GLY A 131 -6.42 5.48 15.09
N THR A 132 -7.33 4.78 14.40
CA THR A 132 -7.83 3.48 14.86
C THR A 132 -7.11 2.31 14.20
N THR A 133 -7.47 1.09 14.58
CA THR A 133 -6.88 -0.13 14.06
C THR A 133 -7.83 -1.31 14.12
N TYR A 134 -7.61 -2.24 13.21
CA TYR A 134 -8.27 -3.53 13.16
C TYR A 134 -7.63 -4.58 14.11
N PRO A 135 -8.42 -5.50 14.71
CA PRO A 135 -9.88 -5.49 14.76
C PRO A 135 -10.37 -4.36 15.69
N ASP A 136 -11.50 -3.75 15.32
CA ASP A 136 -12.03 -2.49 15.87
C ASP A 136 -12.50 -2.62 17.34
N LEU A 137 -11.56 -2.86 18.25
CA LEU A 137 -11.82 -2.91 19.69
C LEU A 137 -11.90 -1.50 20.31
N LYS A 138 -11.58 -0.45 19.53
CA LYS A 138 -11.60 0.95 19.98
C LYS A 138 -12.73 1.69 19.25
N PRO A 139 -13.58 2.45 19.96
CA PRO A 139 -14.54 3.35 19.34
C PRO A 139 -13.86 4.34 18.39
N ALA A 140 -14.62 4.86 17.44
CA ALA A 140 -14.18 5.93 16.56
C ALA A 140 -13.68 7.13 17.40
N PRO A 141 -12.42 7.57 17.25
CA PRO A 141 -11.81 8.62 18.07
C PRO A 141 -12.31 10.02 17.70
N TYR A 142 -12.90 10.16 16.51
CA TYR A 142 -13.45 11.42 16.04
C TYR A 142 -14.91 11.24 15.63
N ILE A 143 -15.76 12.04 16.27
CA ILE A 143 -17.16 12.26 15.90
C ILE A 143 -17.24 13.76 15.64
N LEU A 144 -17.45 14.13 14.37
CA LEU A 144 -17.56 15.52 13.94
C LEU A 144 -19.02 15.83 13.66
N GLU A 145 -19.45 17.02 14.04
CA GLU A 145 -20.77 17.57 13.76
C GLU A 145 -20.64 18.89 13.01
N ASP A 146 -21.57 19.13 12.08
CA ASP A 146 -21.76 20.39 11.38
C ASP A 146 -23.23 20.54 11.03
N LYS A 147 -23.67 21.77 10.75
CA LYS A 147 -25.02 22.04 10.26
C LYS A 147 -24.93 22.62 8.86
N VAL A 148 -25.45 21.86 7.90
CA VAL A 148 -25.50 22.28 6.50
C VAL A 148 -26.95 22.61 6.16
N GLU A 149 -27.22 23.90 5.96
CA GLU A 149 -28.59 24.42 5.84
C GLU A 149 -29.41 24.03 7.09
N ASP A 150 -30.43 23.20 6.94
CA ASP A 150 -31.28 22.69 8.02
C ASP A 150 -31.04 21.20 8.32
N VAL A 151 -29.94 20.62 7.83
CA VAL A 151 -29.58 19.22 8.04
C VAL A 151 -28.37 19.12 8.98
N ASP A 152 -28.54 18.35 10.05
CA ASP A 152 -27.44 17.95 10.93
C ASP A 152 -26.56 16.91 10.21
N VAL A 153 -25.28 17.21 10.08
CA VAL A 153 -24.28 16.35 9.45
C VAL A 153 -23.37 15.81 10.53
N VAL A 154 -23.40 14.50 10.75
CA VAL A 154 -22.50 13.81 11.68
C VAL A 154 -21.57 12.88 10.91
N THR A 155 -20.26 13.07 11.07
CA THR A 155 -19.25 12.18 10.49
C THR A 155 -18.51 11.45 11.61
N VAL A 156 -18.65 10.14 11.65
CA VAL A 156 -17.93 9.24 12.57
C VAL A 156 -16.75 8.63 11.82
N VAL A 157 -15.54 8.81 12.35
CA VAL A 157 -14.32 8.49 11.60
C VAL A 157 -13.48 7.44 12.32
N SER A 158 -13.21 6.35 11.62
CA SER A 158 -12.17 5.38 11.92
C SER A 158 -11.17 5.28 10.76
N GLU A 159 -9.95 4.88 11.07
CA GLU A 159 -8.88 4.55 10.13
C GLU A 159 -8.56 3.05 10.17
N THR A 160 -8.67 2.38 9.02
CA THR A 160 -8.23 0.98 8.86
C THR A 160 -6.99 0.94 7.96
N PRO A 161 -5.78 0.71 8.52
CA PRO A 161 -4.53 1.00 7.82
C PRO A 161 -4.15 0.01 6.70
N LEU A 162 -4.77 -1.16 6.65
CA LEU A 162 -4.84 -2.11 5.54
C LEU A 162 -5.44 -3.39 6.13
N SER A 163 -6.49 -3.93 5.51
CA SER A 163 -7.01 -5.26 5.86
C SER A 163 -6.20 -6.34 5.14
N TYR A 164 -6.54 -7.62 5.33
CA TYR A 164 -6.07 -8.75 4.51
C TYR A 164 -6.53 -8.68 3.03
N CYS A 165 -6.96 -7.50 2.59
CA CYS A 165 -7.37 -7.20 1.24
C CYS A 165 -6.13 -7.04 0.36
N GLY A 166 -6.22 -7.61 -0.84
CA GLY A 166 -5.22 -7.36 -1.88
C GLY A 166 -5.45 -6.02 -2.56
N MET A 167 -4.65 -5.77 -3.58
CA MET A 167 -4.76 -4.63 -4.49
C MET A 167 -4.91 -5.15 -5.91
N LEU A 168 -5.90 -4.63 -6.63
CA LEU A 168 -6.08 -4.86 -8.06
C LEU A 168 -5.23 -3.85 -8.82
N VAL A 169 -4.38 -4.34 -9.70
CA VAL A 169 -3.52 -3.53 -10.56
C VAL A 169 -3.97 -3.72 -12.00
N LYS A 170 -4.48 -2.65 -12.61
CA LYS A 170 -4.71 -2.55 -14.04
C LYS A 170 -3.38 -2.26 -14.73
N VAL A 171 -3.03 -3.07 -15.72
CA VAL A 171 -1.83 -2.88 -16.52
C VAL A 171 -2.26 -2.43 -17.91
N ASP A 172 -1.92 -1.20 -18.25
CA ASP A 172 -2.21 -0.62 -19.57
C ASP A 172 -1.17 -1.10 -20.59
N THR A 173 -1.38 -2.29 -21.15
CA THR A 173 -0.55 -2.85 -22.23
C THR A 173 -1.37 -3.82 -23.08
N ASP A 174 -1.04 -3.87 -24.38
CA ASP A 174 -1.57 -4.90 -25.30
C ASP A 174 -0.70 -6.16 -25.32
N LYS A 175 0.49 -6.12 -24.71
CA LYS A 175 1.40 -7.25 -24.66
C LYS A 175 0.83 -8.37 -23.80
N HIS A 176 1.12 -9.60 -24.19
CA HIS A 176 0.82 -10.75 -23.36
C HIS A 176 1.73 -10.75 -22.13
N ILE A 177 1.15 -10.70 -20.94
CA ILE A 177 1.88 -10.70 -19.66
C ILE A 177 1.76 -12.04 -18.91
N GLY A 178 1.11 -13.04 -19.51
CA GLY A 178 0.83 -14.34 -18.88
C GLY A 178 -0.65 -14.70 -18.92
N SER A 179 -0.97 -15.92 -18.47
CA SER A 179 -2.31 -16.48 -18.46
C SER A 179 -3.04 -16.25 -17.13
N GLU A 180 -4.37 -16.29 -17.14
CA GLU A 180 -5.17 -16.22 -15.91
C GLU A 180 -4.75 -17.29 -14.90
N GLY A 181 -4.59 -16.90 -13.63
CA GLY A 181 -4.13 -17.74 -12.54
C GLY A 181 -2.61 -17.86 -12.40
N GLU A 182 -1.84 -17.35 -13.36
CA GLU A 182 -0.39 -17.42 -13.34
C GLU A 182 0.19 -16.63 -12.14
N PRO A 183 1.14 -17.21 -11.38
CA PRO A 183 1.64 -16.56 -10.17
C PRO A 183 2.49 -15.35 -10.52
N VAL A 184 2.12 -14.21 -9.93
CA VAL A 184 2.94 -13.01 -9.96
C VAL A 184 3.90 -13.04 -8.78
N LYS A 185 5.19 -12.86 -9.07
CA LYS A 185 6.28 -12.95 -8.10
C LYS A 185 7.03 -11.63 -8.00
N ARG A 186 7.63 -11.40 -6.83
CA ARG A 186 8.61 -10.34 -6.58
C ARG A 186 9.76 -10.95 -5.79
N GLU A 187 11.00 -10.76 -6.25
CA GLU A 187 12.19 -11.38 -5.64
C GLU A 187 12.03 -12.92 -5.50
N GLY A 188 11.41 -13.58 -6.49
CA GLY A 188 11.11 -15.01 -6.46
C GLY A 188 9.96 -15.44 -5.53
N VAL A 189 9.37 -14.53 -4.75
CA VAL A 189 8.25 -14.81 -3.84
C VAL A 189 6.92 -14.53 -4.53
N LYS A 190 5.97 -15.48 -4.49
CA LYS A 190 4.61 -15.26 -5.00
C LYS A 190 3.93 -14.14 -4.19
N VAL A 191 3.58 -13.04 -4.85
CA VAL A 191 2.89 -11.89 -4.26
C VAL A 191 1.46 -11.75 -4.75
N GLY A 192 1.05 -12.53 -5.75
CA GLY A 192 -0.26 -12.40 -6.35
C GLY A 192 -0.48 -13.39 -7.49
N SER A 193 -1.46 -13.09 -8.34
CA SER A 193 -1.72 -13.80 -9.59
C SER A 193 -2.34 -12.88 -10.64
N ILE A 194 -2.12 -13.23 -11.91
CA ILE A 194 -2.93 -12.69 -12.99
C ILE A 194 -4.37 -13.18 -12.77
N ILE A 195 -5.32 -12.27 -12.92
CA ILE A 195 -6.75 -12.59 -12.83
C ILE A 195 -7.40 -12.38 -14.20
N MET A 196 -8.71 -12.67 -14.29
CA MET A 196 -9.46 -12.43 -15.51
C MET A 196 -9.27 -10.99 -16.01
N GLU A 197 -9.07 -10.86 -17.32
CA GLU A 197 -9.08 -9.55 -17.97
C GLU A 197 -10.46 -8.91 -17.82
N GLN A 198 -10.48 -7.59 -17.59
CA GLN A 198 -11.72 -6.82 -17.53
C GLN A 198 -11.63 -5.68 -18.53
N TYR A 199 -12.63 -5.60 -19.41
CA TYR A 199 -12.71 -4.55 -20.45
C TYR A 199 -11.43 -4.46 -21.30
N GLY A 200 -10.88 -5.61 -21.71
CA GLY A 200 -9.65 -5.70 -22.52
C GLY A 200 -8.37 -5.29 -21.78
N SER A 201 -8.45 -5.05 -20.47
CA SER A 201 -7.30 -4.65 -19.65
C SER A 201 -6.74 -5.86 -18.91
N LYS A 202 -5.40 -5.95 -18.91
CA LYS A 202 -4.67 -6.95 -18.14
C LYS A 202 -4.74 -6.60 -16.65
N LEU A 203 -5.09 -7.57 -15.82
CA LEU A 203 -5.28 -7.36 -14.38
C LEU A 203 -4.45 -8.30 -13.53
N ILE A 204 -3.86 -7.75 -12.48
CA ILE A 204 -3.08 -8.48 -11.48
C ILE A 204 -3.69 -8.24 -10.10
N GLN A 205 -4.01 -9.31 -9.39
CA GLN A 205 -4.35 -9.24 -7.97
C GLN A 205 -3.09 -9.47 -7.13
N ILE A 206 -2.71 -8.49 -6.32
CA ILE A 206 -1.56 -8.58 -5.40
C ILE A 206 -2.08 -8.70 -3.97
N GLY A 207 -1.51 -9.60 -3.17
CA GLY A 207 -1.89 -9.82 -1.77
C GLY A 207 -3.01 -10.83 -1.59
N GLY A 208 -3.88 -10.59 -0.61
CA GLY A 208 -4.89 -11.54 -0.14
C GLY A 208 -4.42 -12.38 1.05
N VAL A 209 -5.36 -12.86 1.87
CA VAL A 209 -5.11 -13.59 3.12
C VAL A 209 -4.05 -14.69 2.96
N ASN A 210 -4.24 -15.59 1.99
CA ASN A 210 -3.34 -16.72 1.75
C ASN A 210 -1.92 -16.27 1.36
N THR A 211 -1.82 -15.18 0.61
CA THR A 211 -0.53 -14.58 0.25
C THR A 211 0.14 -13.91 1.44
N PHE A 212 -0.61 -13.35 2.39
CA PHE A 212 -0.04 -12.69 3.56
C PHE A 212 0.42 -13.66 4.65
N ILE A 213 -0.26 -14.80 4.82
CA ILE A 213 0.09 -15.79 5.85
C ILE A 213 1.29 -16.65 5.49
N GLN A 214 1.72 -16.70 4.23
CA GLN A 214 2.92 -17.44 3.82
C GLN A 214 4.18 -16.89 4.49
N LYS A 215 5.25 -17.70 4.57
CA LYS A 215 6.51 -17.35 5.25
C LYS A 215 7.09 -15.99 4.83
N LEU A 216 7.01 -15.64 3.54
CA LEU A 216 7.51 -14.39 2.97
C LEU A 216 6.37 -13.43 2.54
N GLY A 217 5.18 -13.54 3.14
CA GLY A 217 4.01 -12.72 2.79
C GLY A 217 4.20 -11.21 2.98
N ALA A 218 5.17 -10.80 3.80
CA ALA A 218 5.57 -9.40 3.94
C ALA A 218 6.09 -8.79 2.63
N VAL A 219 6.61 -9.60 1.70
CA VAL A 219 7.00 -9.13 0.37
C VAL A 219 5.78 -8.64 -0.40
N ALA A 220 4.63 -9.33 -0.30
CA ALA A 220 3.38 -8.90 -0.92
C ALA A 220 2.85 -7.60 -0.28
N ALA A 221 2.91 -7.49 1.04
CA ALA A 221 2.51 -6.25 1.73
C ALA A 221 3.38 -5.07 1.30
N ARG A 222 4.69 -5.27 1.21
CA ARG A 222 5.63 -4.27 0.71
C ARG A 222 5.34 -3.90 -0.75
N THR A 223 4.99 -4.87 -1.61
CA THR A 223 4.57 -4.60 -2.99
C THR A 223 3.36 -3.68 -3.06
N ILE A 224 2.34 -3.93 -2.25
CA ILE A 224 1.15 -3.07 -2.19
C ILE A 224 1.53 -1.67 -1.72
N VAL A 225 2.32 -1.58 -0.63
CA VAL A 225 2.76 -0.29 -0.08
C VAL A 225 3.60 0.49 -1.09
N ASP A 226 4.54 -0.15 -1.79
CA ASP A 226 5.39 0.52 -2.78
C ASP A 226 4.54 1.06 -3.94
N LEU A 227 3.63 0.24 -4.50
CA LEU A 227 2.74 0.66 -5.59
C LEU A 227 1.79 1.78 -5.15
N ALA A 228 1.16 1.66 -3.97
CA ALA A 228 0.22 2.66 -3.47
C ALA A 228 0.89 4.01 -3.16
N ASN A 229 2.19 4.02 -2.89
CA ASN A 229 2.98 5.24 -2.73
C ASN A 229 3.59 5.76 -4.04
N GLY A 230 3.20 5.21 -5.20
CA GLY A 230 3.74 5.60 -6.50
C GLY A 230 5.19 5.18 -6.72
N GLY A 231 5.68 4.21 -5.94
CA GLY A 231 7.01 3.65 -6.10
C GLY A 231 7.08 2.69 -7.28
N LYS A 232 8.28 2.60 -7.88
CA LYS A 232 8.58 1.63 -8.93
C LYS A 232 8.70 0.22 -8.35
N VAL A 233 8.04 -0.75 -8.99
CA VAL A 233 8.02 -2.16 -8.58
C VAL A 233 8.29 -3.06 -9.77
N GLU A 234 9.25 -3.96 -9.59
CA GLU A 234 9.54 -5.04 -10.54
C GLU A 234 8.83 -6.32 -10.10
N LEU A 235 8.10 -6.94 -11.03
CA LEU A 235 7.36 -8.18 -10.86
C LEU A 235 7.70 -9.17 -11.99
N GLU A 236 7.49 -10.45 -11.73
CA GLU A 236 7.72 -11.54 -12.67
C GLU A 236 6.47 -12.41 -12.76
N THR A 237 6.11 -12.84 -13.97
CA THR A 237 4.99 -13.76 -14.21
C THR A 237 5.34 -14.68 -15.36
N GLY A 238 5.40 -15.98 -15.09
CA GLY A 238 5.88 -16.96 -16.06
C GLY A 238 7.27 -16.65 -16.57
N LYS A 239 7.35 -16.32 -17.86
CA LYS A 239 8.55 -15.90 -18.58
C LYS A 239 8.71 -14.38 -18.69
N HIS A 240 7.71 -13.62 -18.27
CA HIS A 240 7.64 -12.17 -18.45
C HIS A 240 8.17 -11.42 -17.24
N LYS A 241 8.91 -10.34 -17.51
CA LYS A 241 9.36 -9.35 -16.52
C LYS A 241 8.55 -8.08 -16.69
N LEU A 242 8.04 -7.55 -15.59
CA LEU A 242 7.15 -6.41 -15.57
C LEU A 242 7.71 -5.35 -14.63
N GLU A 243 7.74 -4.09 -15.07
CA GLU A 243 8.06 -2.96 -14.22
C GLU A 243 6.88 -1.98 -14.21
N PHE A 244 6.45 -1.63 -13.00
CA PHE A 244 5.26 -0.83 -12.77
C PHE A 244 5.56 0.39 -11.92
N GLN A 245 4.96 1.50 -12.28
CA GLN A 245 4.86 2.68 -11.44
C GLN A 245 3.54 3.36 -11.72
N VAL A 246 2.77 3.68 -10.68
CA VAL A 246 1.46 4.31 -10.86
C VAL A 246 1.62 5.66 -11.57
N GLY A 247 0.91 5.82 -12.68
CA GLY A 247 0.95 7.04 -13.51
C GLY A 247 2.01 7.02 -14.62
N GLU A 248 2.90 6.03 -14.64
CA GLU A 248 3.91 5.86 -15.70
C GLU A 248 3.55 4.67 -16.60
N PRO A 249 3.97 4.68 -17.88
CA PRO A 249 3.76 3.54 -18.76
C PRO A 249 4.43 2.26 -18.23
N PRO A 250 3.76 1.11 -18.28
CA PRO A 250 4.36 -0.15 -17.84
C PRO A 250 5.49 -0.57 -18.79
N ILE A 251 6.51 -1.22 -18.24
CA ILE A 251 7.59 -1.85 -19.02
C ILE A 251 7.37 -3.36 -18.97
N VAL A 252 7.23 -3.98 -20.14
CA VAL A 252 7.04 -5.43 -20.28
C VAL A 252 8.23 -5.96 -21.08
N ASP A 253 8.98 -6.89 -20.48
CA ASP A 253 10.17 -7.51 -21.07
C ASP A 253 11.23 -6.51 -21.56
N GLY A 254 11.35 -5.38 -20.84
CA GLY A 254 12.31 -4.31 -21.14
C GLY A 254 11.82 -3.26 -22.12
N GLU A 255 10.61 -3.41 -22.65
CA GLU A 255 10.02 -2.47 -23.59
C GLU A 255 8.87 -1.70 -22.93
N ALA A 256 8.99 -0.37 -22.89
CA ALA A 256 7.93 0.51 -22.42
C ALA A 256 6.73 0.48 -23.38
N GLU A 257 5.53 0.52 -22.81
CA GLU A 257 4.31 0.73 -23.59
C GLU A 257 4.19 2.20 -24.00
N GLU A 258 3.88 2.46 -25.26
CA GLU A 258 3.70 3.85 -25.77
C GLU A 258 2.23 4.17 -26.04
N ARG A 259 1.37 3.14 -26.08
CA ARG A 259 -0.03 3.27 -26.47
C ARG A 259 -0.94 2.73 -25.38
N MET A 260 -2.01 3.46 -25.11
CA MET A 260 -3.05 3.04 -24.19
C MET A 260 -4.25 2.53 -24.97
N ARG A 261 -4.82 1.40 -24.55
CA ARG A 261 -6.13 0.96 -25.04
C ARG A 261 -7.21 1.85 -24.41
N VAL A 262 -7.89 2.65 -25.23
CA VAL A 262 -8.83 3.69 -24.73
C VAL A 262 -10.28 3.20 -24.57
N GLY A 263 -10.46 1.90 -24.41
CA GLY A 263 -11.77 1.26 -24.21
C GLY A 263 -12.30 0.57 -25.48
N CYS A 264 -13.55 0.13 -25.41
CA CYS A 264 -14.22 -0.54 -26.52
C CYS A 264 -14.66 0.44 -27.60
N GLY A 265 -15.02 -0.08 -28.78
CA GLY A 265 -15.49 0.75 -29.90
C GLY A 265 -16.62 1.74 -29.54
N SER A 266 -17.56 1.37 -28.65
CA SER A 266 -18.62 2.29 -28.20
C SER A 266 -18.10 3.43 -27.31
N ALA A 267 -17.09 3.16 -26.48
CA ALA A 267 -16.41 4.19 -25.71
C ALA A 267 -15.66 5.17 -26.64
N THR A 268 -15.03 4.67 -27.70
CA THR A 268 -14.34 5.50 -28.68
C THR A 268 -15.29 6.49 -29.36
N VAL A 269 -16.47 6.03 -29.78
CA VAL A 269 -17.51 6.89 -30.39
C VAL A 269 -17.99 7.96 -29.39
N GLY A 270 -18.23 7.58 -28.14
CA GLY A 270 -18.72 8.51 -27.12
C GLY A 270 -17.68 9.52 -26.64
N MET A 271 -16.43 9.10 -26.45
CA MET A 271 -15.36 9.95 -25.89
C MET A 271 -14.69 10.82 -26.96
N PHE A 272 -14.54 10.30 -28.17
CA PHE A 272 -13.80 10.98 -29.24
C PHE A 272 -14.68 11.46 -30.38
N GLY A 273 -16.00 11.22 -30.36
CA GLY A 273 -16.90 11.60 -31.44
C GLY A 273 -16.80 13.08 -31.84
N ASP A 274 -16.77 13.98 -30.86
CA ASP A 274 -16.62 15.42 -31.10
C ASP A 274 -15.28 15.78 -31.76
N ILE A 275 -14.20 15.10 -31.35
CA ILE A 275 -12.86 15.30 -31.95
C ILE A 275 -12.82 14.73 -33.36
N LEU A 276 -13.33 13.50 -33.55
CA LEU A 276 -13.30 12.79 -34.83
C LEU A 276 -14.09 13.51 -35.93
N ARG A 277 -15.18 14.17 -35.56
CA ARG A 277 -16.00 15.00 -36.47
C ARG A 277 -15.20 16.12 -37.13
N GLU A 278 -14.17 16.64 -36.47
CA GLU A 278 -13.33 17.70 -37.05
C GLU A 278 -12.28 17.16 -38.04
N VAL A 279 -12.01 15.85 -38.02
CA VAL A 279 -10.88 15.24 -38.76
C VAL A 279 -11.34 14.50 -40.01
N ALA A 280 -12.53 13.89 -40.01
CA ALA A 280 -13.05 13.14 -41.16
C ALA A 280 -14.59 13.08 -41.18
N ASP A 281 -15.16 12.99 -42.40
CA ASP A 281 -16.60 12.83 -42.61
C ASP A 281 -17.11 11.43 -42.23
N GLU A 282 -16.24 10.42 -42.30
CA GLU A 282 -16.54 9.04 -41.91
C GLU A 282 -15.35 8.44 -41.16
N VAL A 283 -15.62 7.84 -39.99
CA VAL A 283 -14.61 7.15 -39.18
C VAL A 283 -15.06 5.72 -38.90
N ILE A 284 -14.24 4.76 -39.31
CA ILE A 284 -14.44 3.34 -39.02
C ILE A 284 -13.51 2.96 -37.87
N VAL A 285 -14.10 2.72 -36.70
CA VAL A 285 -13.36 2.23 -35.51
C VAL A 285 -13.34 0.72 -35.54
N VAL A 286 -12.15 0.14 -35.71
CA VAL A 286 -11.95 -1.32 -35.66
C VAL A 286 -11.44 -1.69 -34.27
N ASP A 287 -12.22 -2.48 -33.53
CA ASP A 287 -11.83 -3.06 -32.24
C ASP A 287 -11.38 -4.51 -32.49
N HIS A 288 -10.19 -4.85 -31.98
CA HIS A 288 -9.57 -6.17 -32.14
C HIS A 288 -9.59 -6.97 -30.84
#